data_AF-A0A2T3ZJZ9-F1
#
_entry.id   AF-A0A2T3ZJZ9-F1
#
_cell.length_a   1.000
_cell.length_b   1.000
_cell.length_c   1.000
_cell.angle_alpha   90.00
_cell.angle_beta   90.00
_cell.angle_gamma   90.00
#
_symmetry.space_group_name_H-M   'P 1'
#
loop_
_entity.id
_entity.type
_entity.pdbx_description
1 polymer ?
#
loop_
_entity_poly.entity_id
_entity_poly.type
_entity_poly.pdbx_seq_one_letter_code
_entity_poly.pdbx_strand_id
1 'polypeptide(L)'
;MDPSNFPFVESARMAKPMNWGIIKLKNIPFATTRAEVIAFLGRNSKILNDSDEGVHIIMDKVTSKTMDAYVEFVSLEDAMRAVERHRLNVASGRFARLGDRAIDVEVTSQGHLMKDLFPIARGVFWYGAVPEILPYKHNEPWDNFKGFISEEEMVMLVKHVEVPHRSPFSRDCPQRPYECMISTIKKFPWFRTDCITIKEREAIYQATLSLIRQLTRSILFQEDTSHLTPLLLRRLVSVAMFCPAFTPCMKDGIAWMTNMQALDMEYYQLPRFSNSWRHQYAIGPKPGFPLDLVEWYVAVIREQSSRDILSLPLRERAELQHQAEQTDMYWGYFWSEVGYVMGPQFDDLTLAEAAKLEFAAIERILTRAFTQN
;
A
#
# COMPACT_ATOMS: atom_id res chain seq x y z
N MET A 1 20.05 -24.51 1.48
CA MET A 1 19.60 -24.05 2.82
C MET A 1 18.16 -24.46 3.03
N ASP A 2 17.79 -24.85 4.25
CA ASP A 2 16.39 -25.12 4.59
C ASP A 2 15.57 -23.80 4.52
N PRO A 3 14.45 -23.74 3.78
CA PRO A 3 13.60 -22.54 3.70
C PRO A 3 13.09 -22.01 5.05
N SER A 4 13.04 -22.85 6.08
CA SER A 4 12.68 -22.43 7.43
C SER A 4 13.70 -21.46 8.04
N ASN A 5 14.98 -21.60 7.67
CA ASN A 5 16.11 -20.84 8.20
C ASN A 5 16.50 -19.62 7.35
N PHE A 6 15.80 -19.37 6.24
CA PHE A 6 16.09 -18.26 5.35
C PHE A 6 15.32 -16.98 5.80
N PRO A 7 16.02 -15.85 6.01
CA PRO A 7 15.45 -14.68 6.70
C PRO A 7 14.70 -13.72 5.78
N PHE A 8 14.74 -13.91 4.46
CA PHE A 8 14.17 -12.98 3.49
C PHE A 8 12.95 -13.58 2.80
N VAL A 9 11.96 -12.74 2.50
CA VAL A 9 10.76 -13.10 1.75
C VAL A 9 10.42 -12.01 0.75
N GLU A 10 9.64 -12.36 -0.26
CA GLU A 10 8.98 -11.37 -1.11
C GLU A 10 7.81 -10.76 -0.33
N SER A 11 8.07 -9.62 0.30
CA SER A 11 7.18 -9.03 1.31
C SER A 11 5.76 -8.81 0.79
N ALA A 12 5.63 -8.30 -0.44
CA ALA A 12 4.35 -8.03 -1.08
C ALA A 12 3.52 -9.31 -1.32
N ARG A 13 4.18 -10.42 -1.70
CA ARG A 13 3.53 -11.72 -1.95
C ARG A 13 2.91 -12.33 -0.69
N MET A 14 3.39 -11.94 0.49
CA MET A 14 2.86 -12.39 1.78
C MET A 14 1.49 -11.78 2.11
N ALA A 15 1.07 -10.73 1.39
CA ALA A 15 -0.25 -10.14 1.55
C ALA A 15 -1.34 -11.19 1.29
N LYS A 16 -2.46 -11.10 2.00
CA LYS A 16 -3.59 -12.02 1.83
C LYS A 16 -4.81 -11.26 1.35
N PRO A 17 -5.52 -11.75 0.31
CA PRO A 17 -6.83 -11.21 -0.03
C PRO A 17 -7.79 -11.44 1.13
N MET A 18 -8.50 -10.39 1.55
CA MET A 18 -9.51 -10.47 2.61
C MET A 18 -10.89 -10.21 2.02
N ASN A 19 -11.82 -11.13 2.28
CA ASN A 19 -13.22 -11.01 1.90
C ASN A 19 -14.05 -10.88 3.17
N TRP A 20 -14.67 -9.72 3.35
CA TRP A 20 -15.52 -9.42 4.50
C TRP A 20 -17.00 -9.42 4.11
N GLY A 21 -17.89 -9.47 5.10
CA GLY A 21 -19.29 -9.13 4.86
C GLY A 21 -19.36 -7.65 4.49
N ILE A 22 -20.09 -7.26 3.44
CA ILE A 22 -20.02 -5.89 2.95
C ILE A 22 -21.38 -5.38 2.51
N ILE A 23 -21.65 -4.12 2.85
CA ILE A 23 -22.81 -3.38 2.35
C ILE A 23 -22.35 -2.17 1.54
N LYS A 24 -23.21 -1.72 0.63
CA LYS A 24 -23.06 -0.47 -0.09
C LYS A 24 -24.13 0.52 0.38
N LEU A 25 -23.69 1.73 0.72
CA LEU A 25 -24.52 2.88 1.02
C LEU A 25 -24.55 3.76 -0.23
N LYS A 26 -25.71 3.82 -0.89
CA LYS A 26 -25.92 4.60 -2.10
C LYS A 26 -26.51 5.96 -1.78
N ASN A 27 -26.26 6.92 -2.67
CA ASN A 27 -26.83 8.27 -2.61
C ASN A 27 -26.42 9.06 -1.34
N ILE A 28 -25.20 8.83 -0.85
CA ILE A 28 -24.66 9.60 0.28
C ILE A 28 -24.45 11.08 -0.13
N PRO A 29 -24.62 12.03 0.79
CA PRO A 29 -24.15 13.40 0.59
C PRO A 29 -22.65 13.46 0.25
N PHE A 30 -22.24 14.43 -0.57
CA PHE A 30 -20.82 14.57 -0.92
C PHE A 30 -19.93 14.81 0.30
N ALA A 31 -20.48 15.52 1.30
CA ALA A 31 -19.82 15.87 2.54
C ALA A 31 -19.85 14.77 3.63
N THR A 32 -20.35 13.58 3.31
CA THR A 32 -20.49 12.50 4.31
C THR A 32 -19.15 12.13 4.91
N THR A 33 -19.11 12.06 6.24
CA THR A 33 -17.90 11.68 6.98
C THR A 33 -17.94 10.22 7.41
N ARG A 34 -16.77 9.63 7.66
CA ARG A 34 -16.65 8.29 8.24
C ARG A 34 -17.42 8.16 9.55
N ALA A 35 -17.36 9.17 10.41
CA ALA A 35 -18.05 9.16 11.71
C ALA A 35 -19.57 9.11 11.54
N GLU A 36 -20.12 9.83 10.57
CA GLU A 36 -21.55 9.78 10.24
C GLU A 36 -21.97 8.41 9.71
N VAL A 37 -21.16 7.77 8.86
CA VAL A 37 -21.41 6.41 8.37
C VAL A 37 -21.46 5.40 9.53
N ILE A 38 -20.52 5.48 10.47
CA ILE A 38 -20.50 4.61 11.66
C ILE A 38 -21.72 4.90 12.55
N ALA A 39 -22.06 6.17 12.76
CA ALA A 39 -23.22 6.56 13.56
C ALA A 39 -24.54 6.08 12.94
N PHE A 40 -24.65 6.16 11.60
CA PHE A 40 -25.80 5.68 10.83
C PHE A 40 -26.05 4.18 11.02
N LEU A 41 -24.99 3.36 11.02
CA LEU A 41 -25.11 1.92 11.25
C LEU A 41 -25.30 1.55 12.73
N GLY A 42 -24.91 2.44 13.63
CA GLY A 42 -25.04 2.30 15.08
C GLY A 42 -23.98 1.39 15.69
N ARG A 43 -23.79 1.49 17.01
CA ARG A 43 -22.70 0.84 17.75
C ARG A 43 -22.71 -0.69 17.72
N ASN A 44 -23.85 -1.31 17.43
CA ASN A 44 -24.02 -2.77 17.42
C ASN A 44 -23.82 -3.40 16.04
N SER A 45 -23.35 -2.64 15.06
CA SER A 45 -23.26 -3.05 13.66
C SER A 45 -22.15 -4.07 13.37
N LYS A 46 -21.23 -4.39 14.29
CA LYS A 46 -20.13 -5.36 14.06
C LYS A 46 -19.30 -5.04 12.79
N ILE A 47 -19.17 -3.74 12.49
CA ILE A 47 -18.23 -3.22 11.50
C ILE A 47 -16.81 -3.57 11.96
N LEU A 48 -15.90 -3.71 11.00
CA LEU A 48 -14.48 -3.86 11.32
C LEU A 48 -13.96 -2.71 12.18
N ASN A 49 -12.92 -2.98 12.97
CA ASN A 49 -12.30 -1.99 13.82
C ASN A 49 -11.53 -0.93 13.00
N ASP A 50 -11.04 0.12 13.66
CA ASP A 50 -10.29 1.19 13.02
C ASP A 50 -8.97 0.70 12.38
N SER A 51 -8.29 -0.31 12.93
CA SER A 51 -7.04 -0.85 12.34
C SER A 51 -7.26 -1.62 11.03
N ASP A 52 -8.46 -2.15 10.84
CA ASP A 52 -8.85 -2.87 9.63
C ASP A 52 -9.44 -1.95 8.56
N GLU A 53 -9.74 -0.70 8.91
CA GLU A 53 -10.15 0.36 7.98
C GLU A 53 -11.42 0.03 7.17
N GLY A 54 -12.41 -0.61 7.79
CA GLY A 54 -13.60 -1.14 7.10
C GLY A 54 -14.65 -0.13 6.64
N VAL A 55 -14.36 1.17 6.56
CA VAL A 55 -15.27 2.18 5.98
C VAL A 55 -14.58 2.85 4.81
N HIS A 56 -15.11 2.64 3.61
CA HIS A 56 -14.54 3.13 2.35
C HIS A 56 -15.53 4.07 1.67
N ILE A 57 -15.29 5.38 1.78
CA ILE A 57 -16.08 6.37 1.04
C ILE A 57 -15.38 6.64 -0.28
N ILE A 58 -16.00 6.20 -1.38
CA ILE A 58 -15.36 6.24 -2.69
C ILE A 58 -15.30 7.69 -3.18
N MET A 59 -14.14 8.06 -3.72
CA MET A 59 -13.97 9.31 -4.46
C MET A 59 -13.35 8.99 -5.82
N ASP A 60 -13.79 9.72 -6.84
CA ASP A 60 -13.07 9.76 -8.10
C ASP A 60 -11.78 10.56 -7.92
N LYS A 61 -10.63 9.95 -8.19
CA LYS A 61 -9.31 10.53 -7.87
C LYS A 61 -8.90 11.68 -8.80
N VAL A 62 -9.64 11.92 -9.88
CA VAL A 62 -9.36 12.97 -10.87
C VAL A 62 -10.22 14.21 -10.64
N THR A 63 -11.50 14.00 -10.30
CA THR A 63 -12.50 15.07 -10.12
C THR A 63 -12.76 15.40 -8.66
N SER A 64 -12.23 14.58 -7.74
CA SER A 64 -12.50 14.55 -6.30
C SER A 64 -13.95 14.35 -5.87
N LYS A 65 -14.84 14.01 -6.81
CA LYS A 65 -16.25 13.80 -6.51
C LYS A 65 -16.44 12.57 -5.62
N THR A 66 -17.12 12.77 -4.49
CA THR A 66 -17.63 11.69 -3.64
C THR A 66 -18.69 10.88 -4.39
N MET A 67 -18.57 9.56 -4.32
CA MET A 67 -19.49 8.58 -4.88
C MET A 67 -20.22 7.85 -3.74
N ASP A 68 -20.42 6.54 -3.85
CA ASP A 68 -21.04 5.74 -2.81
C ASP A 68 -20.04 5.37 -1.69
N ALA A 69 -20.54 4.85 -0.56
CA ALA A 69 -19.71 4.29 0.49
C ALA A 69 -19.90 2.79 0.62
N TYR A 70 -18.85 2.12 1.07
CA TYR A 70 -18.87 0.71 1.42
C TYR A 70 -18.49 0.55 2.89
N VAL A 71 -19.11 -0.42 3.55
CA VAL A 71 -18.78 -0.77 4.93
C VAL A 71 -18.59 -2.27 5.06
N GLU A 72 -17.43 -2.65 5.58
CA GLU A 72 -17.01 -4.02 5.83
C GLU A 72 -17.36 -4.45 7.27
N PHE A 73 -17.82 -5.68 7.41
CA PHE A 73 -18.32 -6.32 8.62
C PHE A 73 -17.55 -7.60 8.87
N VAL A 74 -17.47 -7.99 10.14
CA VAL A 74 -16.78 -9.23 10.55
C VAL A 74 -17.33 -10.47 9.82
N SER A 75 -18.64 -10.50 9.54
CA SER A 75 -19.28 -11.60 8.81
C SER A 75 -20.33 -11.11 7.81
N LEU A 76 -20.64 -11.94 6.81
CA LEU A 76 -21.76 -11.70 5.89
C LEU A 76 -23.11 -11.62 6.63
N GLU A 77 -23.29 -12.42 7.68
CA GLU A 77 -24.51 -12.42 8.49
C GLU A 77 -24.72 -11.08 9.20
N ASP A 78 -23.64 -10.46 9.71
CA ASP A 78 -23.71 -9.12 10.31
C ASP A 78 -24.14 -8.06 9.27
N ALA A 79 -23.58 -8.13 8.07
CA ALA A 79 -23.95 -7.25 6.96
C ALA A 79 -25.44 -7.43 6.58
N MET A 80 -25.91 -8.67 6.42
CA MET A 80 -27.32 -8.98 6.14
C MET A 80 -28.24 -8.46 7.24
N ARG A 81 -27.88 -8.64 8.51
CA ARG A 81 -28.65 -8.10 9.65
C ARG A 81 -28.68 -6.57 9.66
N ALA A 82 -27.61 -5.90 9.25
CA ALA A 82 -27.60 -4.44 9.11
C ALA A 82 -28.60 -3.97 8.03
N VAL A 83 -28.63 -4.63 6.88
CA VAL A 83 -29.56 -4.32 5.79
C VAL A 83 -31.01 -4.61 6.19
N GLU A 84 -31.28 -5.76 6.83
CA GLU A 84 -32.63 -6.12 7.26
C GLU A 84 -33.18 -5.11 8.28
N ARG A 85 -32.36 -4.69 9.24
CA ARG A 85 -32.73 -3.64 10.20
C ARG A 85 -33.07 -2.33 9.51
N HIS A 86 -32.30 -1.96 8.48
CA HIS A 86 -32.59 -0.76 7.68
C HIS A 86 -33.93 -0.90 6.95
N ARG A 87 -34.20 -2.05 6.30
CA ARG A 87 -35.47 -2.32 5.62
C ARG A 87 -36.69 -2.25 6.55
N LEU A 88 -36.60 -2.85 7.74
CA LEU A 88 -37.66 -2.80 8.74
C LEU A 88 -37.95 -1.37 9.23
N ASN A 89 -36.89 -0.57 9.42
CA ASN A 89 -37.03 0.84 9.78
C ASN A 89 -37.74 1.63 8.67
N VAL A 90 -37.34 1.45 7.42
CA VAL A 90 -37.98 2.06 6.25
C VAL A 90 -39.45 1.65 6.15
N ALA A 91 -39.76 0.36 6.30
CA ALA A 91 -41.14 -0.15 6.29
C ALA A 91 -42.00 0.44 7.43
N SER A 92 -41.38 0.77 8.56
CA SER A 92 -42.03 1.44 9.70
C SER A 92 -42.12 2.97 9.54
N GLY A 93 -41.83 3.51 8.35
CA GLY A 93 -41.84 4.95 8.05
C GLY A 93 -40.63 5.72 8.61
N ARG A 94 -39.63 5.04 9.17
CA ARG A 94 -38.41 5.63 9.72
C ARG A 94 -37.28 5.50 8.70
N PHE A 95 -37.22 6.44 7.76
CA PHE A 95 -36.15 6.50 6.78
C PHE A 95 -34.83 6.87 7.45
N ALA A 96 -33.82 6.01 7.34
CA ALA A 96 -32.48 6.33 7.81
C ALA A 96 -31.85 7.34 6.83
N ARG A 97 -31.36 8.46 7.37
CA ARG A 97 -30.82 9.58 6.59
C ARG A 97 -29.38 9.86 6.99
N LEU A 98 -28.59 10.28 6.01
CA LEU A 98 -27.32 10.98 6.24
C LEU A 98 -27.53 12.42 5.79
N GLY A 99 -27.45 13.37 6.73
CA GLY A 99 -27.86 14.74 6.50
C GLY A 99 -29.31 14.84 6.03
N ASP A 100 -29.53 15.46 4.87
CA ASP A 100 -30.83 15.63 4.24
C ASP A 100 -31.21 14.48 3.29
N ARG A 101 -30.33 13.49 3.04
CA ARG A 101 -30.59 12.43 2.06
C ARG A 101 -31.04 11.13 2.70
N ALA A 102 -32.09 10.54 2.12
CA ALA A 102 -32.43 9.14 2.38
C ALA A 102 -31.40 8.25 1.68
N ILE A 103 -30.89 7.27 2.43
CA ILE A 103 -29.80 6.40 2.00
C ILE A 103 -30.36 5.03 1.66
N ASP A 104 -29.98 4.51 0.51
CA ASP A 104 -30.27 3.13 0.12
C ASP A 104 -29.12 2.22 0.58
N VAL A 105 -29.48 1.08 1.15
CA VAL A 105 -28.55 0.15 1.79
C VAL A 105 -28.75 -1.23 1.20
N GLU A 106 -27.71 -1.77 0.57
CA GLU A 106 -27.73 -3.10 -0.03
C GLU A 106 -26.56 -3.96 0.41
N VAL A 107 -26.77 -5.28 0.50
CA VAL A 107 -25.67 -6.23 0.62
C VAL A 107 -24.96 -6.29 -0.72
N THR A 108 -23.63 -6.26 -0.71
CA THR A 108 -22.81 -6.30 -1.93
C THR A 108 -21.70 -7.33 -1.79
N SER A 109 -20.73 -7.32 -2.71
CA SER A 109 -19.56 -8.18 -2.65
C SER A 109 -18.26 -7.37 -2.61
N GLN A 110 -17.22 -8.02 -2.11
CA GLN A 110 -15.87 -7.44 -2.08
C GLN A 110 -15.43 -7.01 -3.49
N GLY A 111 -15.78 -7.77 -4.52
CA GLY A 111 -15.43 -7.44 -5.91
C GLY A 111 -16.05 -6.13 -6.42
N HIS A 112 -17.24 -5.75 -5.96
CA HIS A 112 -17.83 -4.43 -6.29
C HIS A 112 -17.04 -3.29 -5.65
N LEU A 113 -16.62 -3.44 -4.39
CA LEU A 113 -15.73 -2.48 -3.74
C LEU A 113 -14.40 -2.35 -4.50
N MET A 114 -13.78 -3.47 -4.86
CA MET A 114 -12.51 -3.45 -5.60
C MET A 114 -12.64 -2.76 -6.96
N LYS A 115 -13.73 -3.03 -7.69
CA LYS A 115 -14.04 -2.37 -8.97
C LYS A 115 -14.20 -0.86 -8.83
N ASP A 116 -14.89 -0.40 -7.78
CA ASP A 116 -15.11 1.03 -7.55
C ASP A 116 -13.86 1.74 -7.00
N LEU A 117 -12.99 1.05 -6.25
CA LEU A 117 -11.71 1.59 -5.76
C LEU A 117 -10.63 1.69 -6.85
N PHE A 118 -10.61 0.73 -7.78
CA PHE A 118 -9.62 0.61 -8.85
C PHE A 118 -10.29 0.69 -10.23
N PRO A 119 -10.92 1.83 -10.58
CA PRO A 119 -11.73 1.95 -11.79
C PRO A 119 -10.94 1.84 -13.09
N ILE A 120 -9.61 2.05 -13.05
CA ILE A 120 -8.74 1.93 -14.22
C ILE A 120 -8.31 0.49 -14.52
N ALA A 121 -8.52 -0.45 -13.58
CA ALA A 121 -8.15 -1.86 -13.71
C ALA A 121 -9.08 -2.59 -14.69
N ARG A 122 -8.96 -2.24 -15.98
CA ARG A 122 -9.71 -2.85 -17.09
C ARG A 122 -9.21 -4.25 -17.37
N GLY A 123 -10.04 -5.06 -18.02
CA GLY A 123 -9.68 -6.45 -18.33
C GLY A 123 -9.47 -7.31 -17.07
N VAL A 124 -10.12 -6.96 -15.96
CA VAL A 124 -10.05 -7.69 -14.69
C VAL A 124 -11.43 -8.16 -14.28
N PHE A 125 -11.55 -9.43 -13.91
CA PHE A 125 -12.68 -9.96 -13.17
C PHE A 125 -12.31 -10.03 -11.68
N TRP A 126 -13.11 -9.43 -10.81
CA TRP A 126 -12.87 -9.41 -9.37
C TRP A 126 -13.60 -10.56 -8.67
N TYR A 127 -12.89 -11.65 -8.37
CA TYR A 127 -13.39 -12.72 -7.52
C TYR A 127 -13.15 -12.36 -6.04
N GLY A 128 -14.10 -11.62 -5.48
CA GLY A 128 -13.92 -11.01 -4.17
C GLY A 128 -12.79 -9.97 -4.20
N ALA A 129 -11.80 -10.08 -3.31
CA ALA A 129 -10.59 -9.26 -3.33
C ALA A 129 -9.54 -9.72 -4.35
N VAL A 130 -9.72 -10.88 -5.01
CA VAL A 130 -8.74 -11.43 -5.94
C VAL A 130 -9.02 -10.96 -7.36
N PRO A 131 -8.08 -10.26 -8.02
CA PRO A 131 -8.22 -9.94 -9.43
C PRO A 131 -7.81 -11.14 -10.29
N GLU A 132 -8.66 -11.52 -11.24
CA GLU A 132 -8.33 -12.40 -12.36
C GLU A 132 -8.15 -11.55 -13.61
N ILE A 133 -6.94 -11.58 -14.18
CA ILE A 133 -6.64 -10.85 -15.42
C ILE A 133 -7.22 -11.64 -16.58
N LEU A 134 -8.09 -11.01 -17.37
CA LEU A 134 -8.74 -11.64 -18.50
C LEU A 134 -7.76 -11.82 -19.68
N PRO A 135 -8.01 -12.79 -20.56
CA PRO A 135 -7.20 -12.99 -21.77
C PRO A 135 -7.12 -11.71 -22.62
N TYR A 136 -5.95 -11.50 -23.23
CA TYR A 136 -5.70 -10.32 -24.05
C TYR A 136 -6.66 -10.25 -25.25
N LYS A 137 -7.41 -9.16 -25.35
CA LYS A 137 -8.29 -8.87 -26.47
C LYS A 137 -7.54 -8.09 -27.54
N HIS A 138 -7.20 -8.74 -28.65
CA HIS A 138 -6.52 -8.09 -29.77
C HIS A 138 -7.36 -7.01 -30.46
N ASN A 139 -8.68 -7.18 -30.51
CA ASN A 139 -9.58 -6.22 -31.18
C ASN A 139 -9.95 -5.00 -30.32
N GLU A 140 -9.71 -5.08 -29.00
CA GLU A 140 -10.06 -4.04 -28.02
C GLU A 140 -8.87 -3.75 -27.09
N PRO A 141 -7.72 -3.30 -27.62
CA PRO A 141 -6.49 -3.13 -26.82
C PRO A 141 -6.63 -2.12 -25.66
N TRP A 142 -7.60 -1.21 -25.74
CA TRP A 142 -7.93 -0.24 -24.69
C TRP A 142 -8.68 -0.84 -23.49
N ASP A 143 -9.18 -2.07 -23.60
CA ASP A 143 -9.92 -2.78 -22.54
C ASP A 143 -9.06 -3.84 -21.83
N ASN A 144 -7.80 -4.03 -22.26
CA ASN A 144 -6.86 -4.92 -21.59
C ASN A 144 -6.29 -4.30 -20.30
N PHE A 145 -5.84 -5.17 -19.41
CA PHE A 145 -5.19 -4.77 -18.16
C PHE A 145 -3.90 -3.99 -18.42
N LYS A 146 -3.74 -2.87 -17.69
CA LYS A 146 -2.58 -1.98 -17.78
C LYS A 146 -1.96 -1.67 -16.41
N GLY A 147 -2.58 -2.14 -15.33
CA GLY A 147 -2.27 -1.72 -13.97
C GLY A 147 -3.53 -1.57 -13.13
N PHE A 148 -3.35 -1.55 -11.81
CA PHE A 148 -4.44 -1.34 -10.86
C PHE A 148 -4.66 0.14 -10.55
N ILE A 149 -3.61 0.95 -10.69
CA ILE A 149 -3.62 2.39 -10.44
C ILE A 149 -2.61 3.08 -11.36
N SER A 150 -2.86 4.34 -11.72
CA SER A 150 -1.93 5.11 -12.54
C SER A 150 -1.21 6.18 -11.73
N GLU A 151 -0.06 6.61 -12.24
CA GLU A 151 0.70 7.72 -11.66
C GLU A 151 -0.14 9.01 -11.66
N GLU A 152 -0.93 9.24 -12.72
CA GLU A 152 -1.81 10.40 -12.84
C GLU A 152 -2.92 10.40 -11.78
N GLU A 153 -3.52 9.25 -11.48
CA GLU A 153 -4.49 9.12 -10.38
C GLU A 153 -3.86 9.52 -9.04
N MET A 154 -2.61 9.13 -8.79
CA MET A 154 -1.87 9.48 -7.58
C MET A 154 -1.48 10.95 -7.51
N VAL A 155 -1.01 11.52 -8.62
CA VAL A 155 -0.70 12.95 -8.71
C VAL A 155 -1.95 13.80 -8.52
N MET A 156 -3.08 13.42 -9.13
CA MET A 156 -4.34 14.16 -8.98
C MET A 156 -4.88 14.09 -7.56
N LEU A 157 -4.78 12.92 -6.91
CA LEU A 157 -5.16 12.75 -5.50
C LEU A 157 -4.40 13.71 -4.58
N VAL A 158 -3.09 13.89 -4.79
CA VAL A 158 -2.27 14.85 -4.04
C VAL A 158 -2.66 16.29 -4.36
N LYS A 159 -2.86 16.64 -5.65
CA LYS A 159 -3.24 17.99 -6.08
C LYS A 159 -4.55 18.48 -5.45
N HIS A 160 -5.49 17.57 -5.17
CA HIS A 160 -6.74 17.91 -4.49
C HIS A 160 -6.53 18.47 -3.08
N VAL A 161 -5.42 18.12 -2.42
CA VAL A 161 -5.02 18.62 -1.10
C VAL A 161 -4.12 19.85 -1.23
N GLU A 162 -3.19 19.86 -2.18
CA GLU A 162 -2.25 20.98 -2.36
C GLU A 162 -2.94 22.24 -2.90
N VAL A 163 -3.99 22.06 -3.71
CA VAL A 163 -4.67 23.14 -4.43
C VAL A 163 -6.20 23.00 -4.25
N PRO A 164 -6.72 23.09 -3.00
CA PRO A 164 -8.10 22.75 -2.68
C PRO A 164 -9.12 23.68 -3.36
N HIS A 165 -8.74 24.92 -3.67
CA HIS A 165 -9.57 25.87 -4.40
C HIS A 165 -9.89 25.44 -5.85
N ARG A 166 -9.12 24.52 -6.43
CA ARG A 166 -9.42 23.91 -7.74
C ARG A 166 -10.25 22.63 -7.65
N SER A 167 -10.61 22.23 -6.43
CA SER A 167 -11.25 20.93 -6.13
C SER A 167 -12.48 21.16 -5.25
N PRO A 168 -13.61 21.61 -5.82
CA PRO A 168 -14.78 22.05 -5.03
C PRO A 168 -15.29 20.97 -4.07
N PHE A 169 -15.27 19.69 -4.46
CA PHE A 169 -15.69 18.58 -3.58
C PHE A 169 -14.70 18.30 -2.44
N SER A 170 -13.40 18.52 -2.66
CA SER A 170 -12.37 18.35 -1.62
C SER A 170 -12.38 19.48 -0.62
N ARG A 171 -12.81 20.69 -1.02
CA ARG A 171 -12.93 21.83 -0.11
C ARG A 171 -13.92 21.55 1.02
N ASP A 172 -15.05 20.91 0.71
CA ASP A 172 -16.11 20.64 1.67
C ASP A 172 -15.83 19.35 2.50
N CYS A 173 -14.83 18.56 2.09
CA CYS A 173 -14.38 17.33 2.77
C CYS A 173 -12.86 17.13 2.61
N PRO A 174 -12.04 17.95 3.28
CA PRO A 174 -10.58 17.93 3.07
C PRO A 174 -9.91 16.66 3.59
N GLN A 175 -10.57 15.88 4.45
CA GLN A 175 -10.13 14.56 4.90
C GLN A 175 -10.20 13.48 3.80
N ARG A 176 -11.03 13.68 2.76
CA ARG A 176 -11.38 12.59 1.83
C ARG A 176 -10.21 12.06 1.01
N PRO A 177 -9.30 12.89 0.46
CA PRO A 177 -8.13 12.39 -0.25
C PRO A 177 -7.25 11.45 0.61
N TYR A 178 -7.14 11.74 1.90
CA TYR A 178 -6.41 10.89 2.85
C TYR A 178 -7.12 9.57 3.10
N GLU A 179 -8.44 9.58 3.29
CA GLU A 179 -9.25 8.37 3.45
C GLU A 179 -9.26 7.50 2.18
N CYS A 180 -9.21 8.13 1.00
CA CYS A 180 -9.03 7.45 -0.27
C CYS A 180 -7.66 6.78 -0.37
N MET A 181 -6.58 7.47 0.03
CA MET A 181 -5.26 6.85 0.08
C MET A 181 -5.21 5.68 1.06
N ILE A 182 -5.83 5.81 2.25
CA ILE A 182 -5.94 4.73 3.22
C ILE A 182 -6.62 3.50 2.61
N SER A 183 -7.78 3.71 1.98
CA SER A 183 -8.52 2.63 1.30
C SER A 183 -7.73 2.03 0.14
N THR A 184 -7.02 2.87 -0.62
CA THR A 184 -6.15 2.46 -1.72
C THR A 184 -5.06 1.53 -1.21
N ILE A 185 -4.24 1.94 -0.24
CA ILE A 185 -3.15 1.12 0.31
C ILE A 185 -3.68 -0.17 0.94
N LYS A 186 -4.78 -0.09 1.71
CA LYS A 186 -5.33 -1.25 2.45
C LYS A 186 -5.94 -2.29 1.52
N LYS A 187 -6.57 -1.87 0.42
CA LYS A 187 -7.25 -2.78 -0.51
C LYS A 187 -6.43 -3.11 -1.76
N PHE A 188 -5.30 -2.45 -2.01
CA PHE A 188 -4.47 -2.75 -3.18
C PHE A 188 -4.05 -4.24 -3.18
N PRO A 189 -4.11 -4.94 -4.33
CA PRO A 189 -3.86 -6.38 -4.40
C PRO A 189 -2.35 -6.71 -4.36
N TRP A 190 -1.66 -6.31 -3.29
CA TRP A 190 -0.20 -6.42 -3.14
C TRP A 190 0.38 -7.83 -3.38
N PHE A 191 -0.42 -8.88 -3.19
CA PHE A 191 -0.02 -10.27 -3.44
C PHE A 191 0.14 -10.61 -4.92
N ARG A 192 -0.38 -9.78 -5.84
CA ARG A 192 -0.19 -9.90 -7.30
C ARG A 192 1.07 -9.18 -7.74
N THR A 193 2.20 -9.59 -7.19
CA THR A 193 3.51 -8.99 -7.49
C THR A 193 3.95 -9.16 -8.94
N ASP A 194 3.32 -10.10 -9.66
CA ASP A 194 3.44 -10.31 -11.11
C ASP A 194 2.70 -9.24 -11.95
N CYS A 195 1.86 -8.43 -11.33
CA CYS A 195 1.03 -7.41 -11.99
C CYS A 195 1.28 -5.99 -11.43
N ILE A 196 2.26 -5.84 -10.55
CA ILE A 196 2.58 -4.56 -9.91
C ILE A 196 4.01 -4.21 -10.26
N THR A 197 4.21 -3.06 -10.89
CA THR A 197 5.54 -2.57 -11.25
C THR A 197 6.20 -1.78 -10.13
N ILE A 198 7.53 -1.62 -10.22
CA ILE A 198 8.28 -0.72 -9.34
C ILE A 198 7.69 0.69 -9.42
N LYS A 199 7.38 1.16 -10.64
CA LYS A 199 6.75 2.47 -10.89
C LYS A 199 5.42 2.65 -10.17
N GLU A 200 4.51 1.68 -10.28
CA GLU A 200 3.18 1.77 -9.67
C GLU A 200 3.28 1.86 -8.14
N ARG A 201 4.13 1.02 -7.53
CA ARG A 201 4.38 1.09 -6.09
C ARG A 201 4.99 2.44 -5.69
N GLU A 202 5.95 2.94 -6.46
CA GLU A 202 6.59 4.23 -6.19
C GLU A 202 5.57 5.39 -6.25
N ALA A 203 4.66 5.37 -7.22
CA ALA A 203 3.60 6.37 -7.30
C ALA A 203 2.70 6.39 -6.05
N ILE A 204 2.32 5.22 -5.53
CA ILE A 204 1.55 5.10 -4.27
C ILE A 204 2.39 5.62 -3.09
N TYR A 205 3.66 5.26 -3.03
CA TYR A 205 4.57 5.71 -1.97
C TYR A 205 4.75 7.23 -1.96
N GLN A 206 5.07 7.84 -3.10
CA GLN A 206 5.28 9.28 -3.22
C GLN A 206 4.02 10.09 -2.92
N ALA A 207 2.85 9.61 -3.36
CA ALA A 207 1.58 10.24 -3.01
C ALA A 207 1.30 10.11 -1.51
N THR A 208 1.62 8.97 -0.89
CA THR A 208 1.50 8.78 0.57
C THR A 208 2.39 9.75 1.33
N LEU A 209 3.67 9.90 0.94
CA LEU A 209 4.58 10.87 1.56
C LEU A 209 4.08 12.32 1.43
N SER A 210 3.60 12.68 0.25
CA SER A 210 3.06 14.02 -0.02
C SER A 210 1.84 14.29 0.87
N LEU A 211 0.91 13.34 0.97
CA LEU A 211 -0.26 13.45 1.84
C LEU A 211 0.11 13.50 3.32
N ILE A 212 1.04 12.66 3.80
CA ILE A 212 1.53 12.73 5.19
C ILE A 212 2.11 14.12 5.49
N ARG A 213 2.92 14.67 4.56
CA ARG A 213 3.51 16.00 4.71
C ARG A 213 2.45 17.10 4.77
N GLN A 214 1.47 17.08 3.87
CA GLN A 214 0.41 18.09 3.84
C GLN A 214 -0.47 17.99 5.10
N LEU A 215 -0.87 16.78 5.52
CA LEU A 215 -1.68 16.61 6.72
C LEU A 215 -0.95 17.03 7.99
N THR A 216 0.33 16.67 8.12
CA THR A 216 1.19 17.09 9.24
C THR A 216 1.27 18.61 9.31
N ARG A 217 1.45 19.28 8.16
CA ARG A 217 1.43 20.74 8.05
C ARG A 217 0.09 21.32 8.50
N SER A 218 -1.03 20.83 7.95
CA SER A 218 -2.36 21.34 8.30
C SER A 218 -2.67 21.17 9.79
N ILE A 219 -2.26 20.05 10.41
CA ILE A 219 -2.40 19.84 11.86
C ILE A 219 -1.56 20.86 12.64
N LEU A 220 -0.30 21.10 12.24
CA LEU A 220 0.59 22.05 12.90
C LEU A 220 0.03 23.49 12.85
N PHE A 221 -0.54 23.89 11.71
CA PHE A 221 -1.15 25.20 11.52
C PHE A 221 -2.62 25.27 11.95
N GLN A 222 -3.19 24.20 12.50
CA GLN A 222 -4.58 24.11 12.96
C GLN A 222 -5.62 24.43 11.87
N GLU A 223 -5.33 24.02 10.63
CA GLU A 223 -6.25 24.14 9.50
C GLU A 223 -7.34 23.04 9.60
N ASP A 224 -8.61 23.45 9.60
CA ASP A 224 -9.78 22.55 9.69
C ASP A 224 -9.64 21.40 10.71
N THR A 225 -9.49 21.78 11.98
CA THR A 225 -9.29 20.84 13.11
C THR A 225 -10.42 19.83 13.29
N SER A 226 -11.60 20.06 12.70
CA SER A 226 -12.72 19.12 12.67
C SER A 226 -12.46 17.90 11.78
N HIS A 227 -11.76 18.08 10.66
CA HIS A 227 -11.58 17.04 9.64
C HIS A 227 -10.13 16.57 9.54
N LEU A 228 -9.17 17.50 9.63
CA LEU A 228 -7.74 17.24 9.49
C LEU A 228 -7.12 16.96 10.85
N THR A 229 -7.36 15.75 11.34
CA THR A 229 -7.06 15.37 12.73
C THR A 229 -5.77 14.56 12.88
N PRO A 230 -5.12 14.58 14.06
CA PRO A 230 -4.03 13.65 14.38
C PRO A 230 -4.43 12.17 14.25
N LEU A 231 -5.71 11.84 14.46
CA LEU A 231 -6.23 10.50 14.26
C LEU A 231 -6.18 10.09 12.78
N LEU A 232 -6.54 10.98 11.86
CA LEU A 232 -6.43 10.74 10.42
C LEU A 232 -4.98 10.53 10.00
N LEU A 233 -4.05 11.34 10.54
CA LEU A 233 -2.62 11.17 10.28
C LEU A 233 -2.13 9.81 10.78
N ARG A 234 -2.48 9.43 12.01
CA ARG A 234 -2.13 8.13 12.59
C ARG A 234 -2.65 6.96 11.74
N ARG A 235 -3.88 7.06 11.22
CA ARG A 235 -4.47 6.05 10.32
C ARG A 235 -3.67 5.92 9.02
N LEU A 236 -3.39 7.04 8.36
CA LEU A 236 -2.61 7.06 7.12
C LEU A 236 -1.19 6.50 7.30
N VAL A 237 -0.50 6.91 8.38
CA VAL A 237 0.84 6.41 8.71
C VAL A 237 0.79 4.92 9.04
N SER A 238 -0.18 4.48 9.84
CA SER A 238 -0.33 3.06 10.21
C SER A 238 -0.51 2.16 8.98
N VAL A 239 -1.43 2.49 8.06
CA VAL A 239 -1.61 1.66 6.85
C VAL A 239 -0.39 1.68 5.93
N ALA A 240 0.34 2.80 5.86
CA ALA A 240 1.57 2.90 5.10
C ALA A 240 2.69 2.04 5.71
N MET A 241 2.85 2.05 7.04
CA MET A 241 3.84 1.24 7.74
C MET A 241 3.53 -0.26 7.70
N PHE A 242 2.24 -0.63 7.72
CA PHE A 242 1.80 -2.02 7.52
C PHE A 242 1.71 -2.43 6.04
N CYS A 243 1.97 -1.53 5.09
CA CYS A 243 1.98 -1.88 3.68
C CYS A 243 3.03 -2.98 3.42
N PRO A 244 2.63 -4.14 2.87
CA PRO A 244 3.55 -5.26 2.66
C PRO A 244 4.52 -5.03 1.49
N ALA A 245 4.19 -4.13 0.57
CA ALA A 245 5.03 -3.84 -0.60
C ALA A 245 6.00 -2.66 -0.41
N PHE A 246 5.79 -1.83 0.62
CA PHE A 246 6.74 -0.77 0.94
C PHE A 246 8.02 -1.40 1.48
N THR A 247 9.15 -1.06 0.85
CA THR A 247 10.46 -1.59 1.24
C THR A 247 10.82 -1.13 2.66
N PRO A 248 11.78 -1.79 3.33
CA PRO A 248 12.32 -1.28 4.59
C PRO A 248 12.78 0.18 4.48
N CYS A 249 13.42 0.57 3.37
CA CYS A 249 13.85 1.96 3.13
C CYS A 249 12.66 2.93 2.95
N MET A 250 11.58 2.51 2.30
CA MET A 250 10.37 3.33 2.17
C MET A 250 9.71 3.59 3.53
N LYS A 251 9.60 2.55 4.36
CA LYS A 251 9.05 2.64 5.72
C LYS A 251 9.94 3.48 6.63
N ASP A 252 11.25 3.37 6.49
CA ASP A 252 12.22 4.25 7.17
C ASP A 252 11.98 5.73 6.82
N GLY A 253 11.78 6.05 5.54
CA GLY A 253 11.45 7.42 5.11
C GLY A 253 10.16 7.97 5.74
N ILE A 254 9.13 7.12 5.93
CA ILE A 254 7.91 7.50 6.65
C ILE A 254 8.19 7.70 8.15
N ALA A 255 8.93 6.78 8.77
CA ALA A 255 9.31 6.87 10.18
C ALA A 255 10.08 8.16 10.47
N TRP A 256 11.06 8.49 9.62
CA TRP A 256 11.84 9.73 9.70
C TRP A 256 10.94 10.97 9.55
N MET A 257 10.07 11.00 8.54
CA MET A 257 9.18 12.15 8.27
C MET A 257 8.20 12.44 9.40
N THR A 258 7.76 11.39 10.10
CA THR A 258 6.80 11.47 11.20
C THR A 258 7.46 11.58 12.58
N ASN A 259 8.81 11.65 12.64
CA ASN A 259 9.58 11.62 13.88
C ASN A 259 9.19 10.44 14.80
N MET A 260 9.04 9.26 14.19
CA MET A 260 8.61 8.04 14.85
C MET A 260 9.64 7.58 15.88
N GLN A 261 9.17 7.15 17.05
CA GLN A 261 10.04 6.68 18.13
C GLN A 261 10.54 5.25 17.87
N ALA A 262 11.69 4.89 18.46
CA ALA A 262 12.30 3.57 18.26
C ALA A 262 11.37 2.40 18.62
N LEU A 263 10.57 2.55 19.69
CA LEU A 263 9.58 1.55 20.10
C LEU A 263 8.49 1.33 19.05
N ASP A 264 8.04 2.40 18.40
CA ASP A 264 7.05 2.30 17.32
C ASP A 264 7.67 1.65 16.07
N MET A 265 8.92 1.97 15.75
CA MET A 265 9.65 1.32 14.64
C MET A 265 9.80 -0.19 14.87
N GLU A 266 10.06 -0.61 16.11
CA GLU A 266 10.11 -2.01 16.51
C GLU A 266 8.73 -2.69 16.39
N TYR A 267 7.65 -2.00 16.79
CA TYR A 267 6.28 -2.47 16.61
C TYR A 267 5.96 -2.77 15.14
N TYR A 268 6.45 -1.94 14.21
CA TYR A 268 6.33 -2.18 12.77
C TYR A 268 7.36 -3.16 12.19
N GLN A 269 8.19 -3.77 13.03
CA GLN A 269 9.23 -4.75 12.65
C GLN A 269 10.21 -4.22 11.61
N LEU A 270 10.59 -2.93 11.69
CA LEU A 270 11.63 -2.39 10.83
C LEU A 270 12.98 -3.04 11.16
N PRO A 271 13.74 -3.53 10.15
CA PRO A 271 15.08 -4.05 10.41
C PRO A 271 16.01 -2.91 10.84
N ARG A 272 17.08 -3.27 11.56
CA ARG A 272 18.15 -2.32 11.86
C ARG A 272 18.72 -1.74 10.57
N PHE A 273 19.02 -0.44 10.60
CA PHE A 273 19.52 0.33 9.46
C PHE A 273 18.59 0.22 8.24
N SER A 274 17.28 0.31 8.44
CA SER A 274 16.26 0.24 7.38
C SER A 274 16.51 1.24 6.24
N ASN A 275 17.06 2.42 6.54
CA ASN A 275 17.53 3.43 5.58
C ASN A 275 18.62 2.93 4.61
N SER A 276 19.31 1.84 4.95
CA SER A 276 20.42 1.25 4.19
C SER A 276 19.98 0.04 3.34
N TRP A 277 18.68 -0.29 3.31
CA TRP A 277 18.10 -1.31 2.43
C TRP A 277 17.74 -0.73 1.05
N ARG A 278 18.69 -0.04 0.42
CA ARG A 278 18.44 0.78 -0.79
C ARG A 278 18.21 -0.02 -2.06
N HIS A 279 18.74 -1.25 -2.11
CA HIS A 279 18.77 -2.08 -3.31
C HIS A 279 17.85 -3.30 -3.22
N GLN A 280 17.03 -3.36 -2.16
CA GLN A 280 16.01 -4.38 -1.95
C GLN A 280 14.65 -3.77 -2.29
N TYR A 281 14.27 -3.91 -3.55
CA TYR A 281 13.04 -3.41 -4.14
C TYR A 281 11.89 -4.40 -4.02
N ALA A 282 12.10 -5.69 -3.78
CA ALA A 282 10.99 -6.64 -3.62
C ALA A 282 11.09 -7.52 -2.37
N ILE A 283 12.31 -7.83 -1.93
CA ILE A 283 12.53 -8.61 -0.71
C ILE A 283 12.50 -7.74 0.54
N GLY A 284 12.17 -8.38 1.66
CA GLY A 284 12.29 -7.79 3.00
C GLY A 284 12.50 -8.88 4.05
N PRO A 285 12.65 -8.49 5.33
CA PRO A 285 12.76 -9.44 6.43
C PRO A 285 11.48 -10.25 6.55
N LYS A 286 11.63 -11.57 6.76
CA LYS A 286 10.54 -12.48 7.03
C LYS A 286 9.84 -12.07 8.34
N PRO A 287 8.52 -11.86 8.35
CA PRO A 287 7.81 -11.47 9.56
C PRO A 287 8.03 -12.46 10.70
N GLY A 288 8.31 -11.94 11.91
CA GLY A 288 8.61 -12.74 13.10
C GLY A 288 9.98 -13.42 13.11
N PHE A 289 10.83 -13.21 12.11
CA PHE A 289 12.21 -13.71 12.11
C PHE A 289 13.10 -12.80 12.98
N PRO A 290 14.01 -13.35 13.81
CA PRO A 290 14.89 -12.54 14.66
C PRO A 290 15.74 -11.55 13.84
N LEU A 291 15.66 -10.25 14.17
CA LEU A 291 16.32 -9.18 13.40
C LEU A 291 17.85 -9.22 13.50
N ASP A 292 18.40 -9.77 14.58
CA ASP A 292 19.83 -10.03 14.75
C ASP A 292 20.34 -11.08 13.76
N LEU A 293 19.54 -12.13 13.48
CA LEU A 293 19.86 -13.10 12.42
C LEU A 293 19.73 -12.47 11.04
N VAL A 294 18.71 -11.62 10.80
CA VAL A 294 18.62 -10.85 9.55
C VAL A 294 19.91 -10.04 9.33
N GLU A 295 20.35 -9.31 10.35
CA GLU A 295 21.58 -8.50 10.34
C GLU A 295 22.82 -9.37 10.09
N TRP A 296 22.91 -10.56 10.69
CA TRP A 296 23.98 -11.52 10.43
C TRP A 296 24.03 -11.96 8.96
N TYR A 297 22.88 -12.32 8.36
CA TYR A 297 22.85 -12.68 6.94
C TYR A 297 23.26 -11.50 6.04
N VAL A 298 22.85 -10.27 6.37
CA VAL A 298 23.31 -9.07 5.64
C VAL A 298 24.83 -8.91 5.75
N ALA A 299 25.41 -9.14 6.93
CA ALA A 299 26.85 -9.11 7.11
C ALA A 299 27.58 -10.17 6.27
N VAL A 300 27.09 -11.42 6.25
CA VAL A 300 27.64 -12.49 5.41
C VAL A 300 27.58 -12.12 3.92
N ILE A 301 26.44 -11.56 3.46
CA ILE A 301 26.26 -11.12 2.08
C ILE A 301 27.24 -9.99 1.74
N ARG A 302 27.37 -9.00 2.63
CA ARG A 302 28.31 -7.87 2.47
C ARG A 302 29.75 -8.35 2.39
N GLU A 303 30.17 -9.22 3.31
CA GLU A 303 31.54 -9.72 3.40
C GLU A 303 31.91 -10.56 2.18
N GLN A 304 31.04 -11.49 1.78
CA GLN A 304 31.28 -12.33 0.61
C GLN A 304 31.35 -11.49 -0.67
N SER A 305 30.35 -10.65 -0.92
CA SER A 305 30.32 -9.83 -2.15
C SER A 305 31.51 -8.87 -2.21
N SER A 306 31.95 -8.33 -1.07
CA SER A 306 33.16 -7.49 -1.00
C SER A 306 34.43 -8.28 -1.30
N ARG A 307 34.55 -9.51 -0.78
CA ARG A 307 35.67 -10.41 -1.11
C ARG A 307 35.72 -10.72 -2.60
N ASP A 308 34.56 -10.99 -3.21
CA ASP A 308 34.47 -11.28 -4.64
C ASP A 308 34.98 -10.09 -5.47
N ILE A 309 34.58 -8.86 -5.14
CA ILE A 309 35.09 -7.65 -5.83
C ILE A 309 36.59 -7.46 -5.63
N LEU A 310 37.12 -7.71 -4.43
CA LEU A 310 38.55 -7.58 -4.17
C LEU A 310 39.40 -8.59 -4.95
N SER A 311 38.81 -9.71 -5.38
CA SER A 311 39.47 -10.73 -6.21
C SER A 311 39.54 -10.38 -7.70
N LEU A 312 38.80 -9.36 -8.15
CA LEU A 312 38.77 -8.96 -9.55
C LEU A 312 40.07 -8.25 -9.99
N PRO A 313 40.39 -8.27 -11.30
CA PRO A 313 41.47 -7.45 -11.85
C PRO A 313 41.30 -5.96 -11.53
N LEU A 314 42.43 -5.24 -11.39
CA LEU A 314 42.46 -3.86 -10.90
C LEU A 314 41.49 -2.92 -11.63
N ARG A 315 41.34 -3.06 -12.95
CA ARG A 315 40.47 -2.20 -13.77
C ARG A 315 38.99 -2.40 -13.43
N GLU A 316 38.52 -3.65 -13.49
CA GLU A 316 37.13 -3.99 -13.17
C GLU A 316 36.79 -3.65 -11.71
N ARG A 317 37.74 -3.91 -10.80
CA ARG A 317 37.61 -3.53 -9.39
C ARG A 317 37.48 -2.02 -9.21
N ALA A 318 38.29 -1.23 -9.89
CA ALA A 318 38.28 0.23 -9.77
C ALA A 318 36.95 0.83 -10.24
N GLU A 319 36.38 0.32 -11.34
CA GLU A 319 35.08 0.76 -11.86
C GLU A 319 33.95 0.50 -10.84
N LEU A 320 33.90 -0.70 -10.26
CA LEU A 320 32.90 -1.05 -9.24
C LEU A 320 33.10 -0.30 -7.92
N GLN A 321 34.35 -0.09 -7.50
CA GLN A 321 34.67 0.68 -6.30
C GLN A 321 34.25 2.15 -6.45
N HIS A 322 34.42 2.74 -7.64
CA HIS A 322 33.94 4.10 -7.89
C HIS A 322 32.41 4.19 -7.87
N GLN A 323 31.71 3.20 -8.44
CA GLN A 323 30.24 3.14 -8.35
C GLN A 323 29.75 2.96 -6.91
N ALA A 324 30.48 2.19 -6.09
CA ALA A 324 30.17 1.99 -4.67
C ALA A 324 30.22 3.29 -3.86
N GLU A 325 31.01 4.29 -4.24
CA GLU A 325 31.05 5.61 -3.59
C GLU A 325 29.72 6.37 -3.70
N GLN A 326 28.89 6.03 -4.69
CA GLN A 326 27.61 6.68 -4.96
C GLN A 326 26.43 5.99 -4.26
N THR A 327 26.69 4.94 -3.48
CA THR A 327 25.63 4.16 -2.85
C THR A 327 25.97 3.70 -1.43
N ASP A 328 24.97 3.12 -0.76
CA ASP A 328 25.13 2.58 0.59
C ASP A 328 25.71 1.16 0.51
N MET A 329 26.83 0.95 1.22
CA MET A 329 27.58 -0.31 1.23
C MET A 329 27.20 -1.25 2.38
N TYR A 330 26.08 -1.02 3.06
CA TYR A 330 25.57 -1.87 4.13
C TYR A 330 25.35 -3.33 3.68
N TRP A 331 24.91 -3.53 2.44
CA TRP A 331 24.77 -4.85 1.78
C TRP A 331 25.99 -5.25 0.93
N GLY A 332 27.10 -4.50 1.01
CA GLY A 332 28.27 -4.69 0.17
C GLY A 332 27.95 -4.47 -1.31
N TYR A 333 28.44 -5.36 -2.17
CA TYR A 333 28.24 -5.29 -3.62
C TYR A 333 27.04 -6.12 -4.11
N PHE A 334 26.09 -6.45 -3.22
CA PHE A 334 24.84 -7.10 -3.58
C PHE A 334 24.16 -6.41 -4.79
N TRP A 335 24.11 -5.08 -4.80
CA TRP A 335 23.52 -4.29 -5.88
C TRP A 335 24.13 -4.59 -7.26
N SER A 336 25.45 -4.83 -7.30
CA SER A 336 26.18 -5.18 -8.52
C SER A 336 25.83 -6.59 -8.97
N GLU A 337 25.72 -7.52 -8.03
CA GLU A 337 25.37 -8.92 -8.32
C GLU A 337 23.91 -9.13 -8.74
N VAL A 338 22.99 -8.30 -8.24
CA VAL A 338 21.60 -8.29 -8.73
C VAL A 338 21.57 -7.85 -10.20
N GLY A 339 22.37 -6.83 -10.54
CA GLY A 339 22.54 -6.38 -11.92
C GLY A 339 21.23 -5.85 -12.51
N TYR A 340 20.51 -5.01 -11.76
CA TYR A 340 19.31 -4.35 -12.27
C TYR A 340 19.57 -3.64 -13.59
N VAL A 341 18.60 -3.72 -14.51
CA VAL A 341 18.62 -2.90 -15.72
C VAL A 341 18.60 -1.43 -15.33
N MET A 342 19.34 -0.59 -16.06
CA MET A 342 19.40 0.85 -15.80
C MET A 342 18.47 1.59 -16.76
N GLY A 343 17.84 2.66 -16.27
CA GLY A 343 16.93 3.49 -17.05
C GLY A 343 15.45 3.06 -16.94
N PRO A 344 14.57 3.53 -17.84
CA PRO A 344 13.12 3.36 -17.71
C PRO A 344 12.64 1.91 -17.65
N GLN A 345 13.42 0.96 -18.18
CA GLN A 345 13.09 -0.46 -18.09
C GLN A 345 13.06 -0.98 -16.65
N PHE A 346 13.78 -0.33 -15.73
CA PHE A 346 13.74 -0.63 -14.31
C PHE A 346 12.35 -0.36 -13.71
N ASP A 347 11.77 0.77 -14.09
CA ASP A 347 10.47 1.23 -13.59
C ASP A 347 9.35 0.24 -13.98
N ASP A 348 9.49 -0.40 -15.14
CA ASP A 348 8.55 -1.38 -15.69
C ASP A 348 8.74 -2.81 -15.12
N LEU A 349 9.80 -3.07 -14.35
CA LEU A 349 9.97 -4.36 -13.69
C LEU A 349 8.82 -4.61 -12.72
N THR A 350 8.22 -5.79 -12.81
CA THR A 350 7.27 -6.25 -11.80
C THR A 350 8.00 -6.54 -10.48
N LEU A 351 7.29 -6.43 -9.36
CA LEU A 351 7.85 -6.81 -8.05
C LEU A 351 8.28 -8.28 -8.03
N ALA A 352 7.59 -9.16 -8.76
CA ALA A 352 7.98 -10.57 -8.91
C ALA A 352 9.29 -10.75 -9.68
N GLU A 353 9.51 -10.00 -10.76
CA GLU A 353 10.77 -10.02 -11.52
C GLU A 353 11.93 -9.49 -10.69
N ALA A 354 11.73 -8.38 -9.97
CA ALA A 354 12.70 -7.84 -9.03
C ALA A 354 13.04 -8.87 -7.93
N ALA A 355 12.04 -9.51 -7.31
CA ALA A 355 12.26 -10.54 -6.29
C ALA A 355 13.09 -11.71 -6.84
N LYS A 356 12.83 -12.14 -8.08
CA LYS A 356 13.58 -13.21 -8.73
C LYS A 356 15.06 -12.85 -8.89
N LEU A 357 15.37 -11.63 -9.34
CA LEU A 357 16.74 -11.15 -9.48
C LEU A 357 17.45 -11.07 -8.12
N GLU A 358 16.76 -10.53 -7.10
CA GLU A 358 17.29 -10.38 -5.75
C GLU A 358 17.57 -11.72 -5.08
N PHE A 359 16.62 -12.67 -5.11
CA PHE A 359 16.85 -13.99 -4.54
C PHE A 359 17.94 -14.76 -5.26
N ALA A 360 18.02 -14.66 -6.59
CA ALA A 360 19.09 -15.30 -7.35
C ALA A 360 20.46 -14.73 -6.97
N ALA A 361 20.57 -13.42 -6.73
CA ALA A 361 21.80 -12.82 -6.24
C ALA A 361 22.15 -13.29 -4.81
N ILE A 362 21.18 -13.26 -3.89
CA ILE A 362 21.40 -13.75 -2.51
C ILE A 362 21.84 -15.22 -2.51
N GLU A 363 21.18 -16.08 -3.28
CA GLU A 363 21.52 -17.50 -3.37
C GLU A 363 22.94 -17.70 -3.89
N ARG A 364 23.33 -17.00 -4.96
CA ARG A 364 24.70 -17.04 -5.50
C ARG A 364 25.73 -16.63 -4.45
N ILE A 365 25.51 -15.52 -3.76
CA ILE A 365 26.41 -14.99 -2.72
C ILE A 365 26.54 -15.98 -1.57
N LEU A 366 25.41 -16.38 -0.97
CA LEU A 366 25.40 -17.24 0.20
C LEU A 366 25.95 -18.64 -0.11
N THR A 367 25.72 -19.15 -1.32
CA THR A 367 26.35 -20.40 -1.77
C THR A 367 27.87 -20.28 -1.70
N ARG A 368 28.46 -19.23 -2.28
CA ARG A 368 29.92 -19.02 -2.21
C ARG A 368 30.40 -18.83 -0.77
N ALA A 369 29.67 -18.07 0.04
CA ALA A 369 30.00 -17.83 1.44
C ALA A 369 30.07 -19.12 2.27
N PHE A 370 29.12 -20.04 2.06
CA PHE A 370 29.04 -21.27 2.85
C PHE A 370 29.79 -22.46 2.25
N THR A 371 30.15 -22.44 0.96
CA THR A 371 30.98 -23.49 0.35
C THR A 371 32.48 -23.25 0.48
N GLN A 372 32.91 -22.01 0.77
CA GLN A 372 34.33 -21.65 0.92
C GLN A 372 34.85 -21.78 2.36
N ASN A 373 34.07 -22.42 3.25
CA ASN A 373 34.47 -22.78 4.62
C ASN A 373 34.80 -24.27 4.73
#